data_AF-A0A397IW06-F1
#
_entry.id   AF-A0A397IW06-F1
#
_cell.length_a   1.000
_cell.length_b   1.000
_cell.length_c   1.000
_cell.angle_alpha   90.00
_cell.angle_beta   90.00
_cell.angle_gamma   90.00
#
_symmetry.space_group_name_H-M   'P 1'
#
loop_
_entity.id
_entity.type
_entity.pdbx_description
1 polymer ?
#
loop_
_entity_poly.entity_id
_entity_poly.type
_entity_poly.pdbx_seq_one_letter_code
_entity_poly.pdbx_strand_id
1 'polypeptide(L)'
;MTSLSQIEELNRTITEVAALYQQKIRDIVNQTPDNQDPVWKLSDLEELRRIHEQLKLLFQIRDNCVKIIQDLEQLQNMDQRNRINRESQHQRSYSQPEVQRPTSPRIRSRVYYTCSQN
;
A
#
# COMPACT_ATOMS: atom_id res chain seq x y z
N MET A 1 -11.11 -7.75 6.26
CA MET A 1 -10.04 -8.64 5.74
C MET A 1 -8.74 -7.88 5.82
N THR A 2 -7.68 -8.51 6.29
CA THR A 2 -6.33 -7.92 6.33
C THR A 2 -5.65 -8.08 4.97
N SER A 3 -4.69 -7.20 4.65
CA SER A 3 -3.87 -7.28 3.44
C SER A 3 -3.19 -8.65 3.29
N LEU A 4 -2.70 -9.20 4.41
CA LEU A 4 -2.11 -10.54 4.48
C LEU A 4 -3.08 -11.63 3.99
N SER A 5 -4.31 -11.63 4.47
CA SER A 5 -5.34 -12.61 4.06
C SER A 5 -5.67 -12.50 2.56
N GLN A 6 -5.68 -11.28 2.01
CA GLN A 6 -5.91 -11.07 0.57
C GLN A 6 -4.74 -11.56 -0.29
N ILE A 7 -3.51 -11.37 0.18
CA ILE A 7 -2.30 -11.87 -0.49
C ILE A 7 -2.24 -13.40 -0.44
N GLU A 8 -2.60 -14.02 0.68
CA GLU A 8 -2.68 -15.47 0.82
C GLU A 8 -3.71 -16.07 -0.14
N GLU A 9 -4.91 -15.50 -0.22
CA GLU A 9 -5.95 -15.94 -1.14
C GLU A 9 -5.50 -15.80 -2.61
N LEU A 10 -4.91 -14.66 -2.97
CA LEU A 10 -4.32 -14.44 -4.30
C LEU A 10 -3.28 -15.53 -4.63
N ASN A 11 -2.32 -15.77 -3.72
CA ASN A 11 -1.27 -16.76 -3.94
C ASN A 11 -1.84 -18.17 -4.07
N ARG A 12 -2.89 -18.49 -3.31
CA ARG A 12 -3.60 -19.77 -3.45
C ARG A 12 -4.22 -19.91 -4.84
N THR A 13 -4.98 -18.92 -5.31
CA THR A 13 -5.59 -18.95 -6.64
C THR A 13 -4.54 -19.06 -7.75
N ILE A 14 -3.43 -18.32 -7.67
CA ILE A 14 -2.32 -18.42 -8.62
C ILE A 14 -1.73 -19.83 -8.63
N THR A 15 -1.59 -20.46 -7.46
CA THR A 15 -1.07 -21.82 -7.33
C THR A 15 -2.02 -22.84 -7.97
N GLU A 16 -3.32 -22.71 -7.74
CA GLU A 16 -4.35 -23.56 -8.34
C GLU A 16 -4.33 -23.45 -9.89
N VAL A 17 -4.24 -22.24 -10.43
CA VAL A 17 -4.11 -22.02 -11.88
C VAL A 17 -2.80 -22.59 -12.43
N ALA A 18 -1.67 -22.37 -11.74
CA ALA A 18 -0.39 -22.90 -12.15
C ALA A 18 -0.38 -24.45 -12.16
N ALA A 19 -1.08 -25.09 -11.23
CA ALA A 19 -1.22 -26.54 -11.19
C ALA A 19 -1.98 -27.09 -12.42
N LEU A 20 -3.00 -26.38 -12.90
CA LEU A 20 -3.71 -26.74 -14.15
C LEU A 20 -2.77 -26.69 -15.36
N TYR A 21 -1.96 -25.64 -15.48
CA TYR A 21 -0.96 -25.56 -16.55
C TYR A 21 0.12 -26.63 -16.44
N GLN A 22 0.60 -26.92 -15.22
CA GLN A 22 1.54 -28.02 -15.00
C GLN A 22 0.95 -29.36 -15.41
N GLN A 23 -0.33 -29.62 -15.12
CA GLN A 23 -0.99 -30.83 -15.58
C GLN A 23 -1.03 -30.90 -17.10
N LYS A 24 -1.43 -29.80 -17.76
CA LYS A 24 -1.46 -29.74 -19.23
C LYS A 24 -0.08 -29.96 -19.87
N ILE A 25 0.97 -29.39 -19.28
CA ILE A 25 2.36 -29.62 -19.72
C ILE A 25 2.72 -31.10 -19.58
N ARG A 26 2.40 -31.74 -18.44
CA ARG A 26 2.63 -33.18 -18.25
C ARG A 26 1.88 -34.01 -19.29
N ASP A 27 0.62 -33.68 -19.57
CA ASP A 27 -0.18 -34.38 -20.57
C ASP A 27 0.38 -34.26 -21.99
N ILE A 28 1.10 -33.17 -22.30
CA ILE A 28 1.79 -33.01 -23.59
C ILE A 28 3.11 -33.79 -23.57
N VAL A 29 3.93 -33.65 -22.53
CA VAL A 29 5.26 -34.29 -22.42
C VAL A 29 5.13 -35.82 -22.42
N ASN A 30 4.16 -36.36 -21.67
CA ASN A 30 3.98 -37.80 -21.46
C ASN A 30 3.27 -38.50 -22.63
N GLN A 31 3.01 -37.81 -23.75
CA GLN A 31 2.51 -38.45 -24.98
C GLN A 31 3.56 -39.31 -25.66
N THR A 32 4.84 -39.15 -25.31
CA THR A 32 5.92 -39.99 -25.84
C THR A 32 6.20 -41.15 -24.90
N PRO A 33 6.15 -42.42 -25.37
CA PRO A 33 6.62 -43.56 -24.59
C PRO A 33 8.13 -43.42 -24.26
N ASP A 34 8.53 -43.83 -23.05
CA ASP A 34 9.92 -43.72 -22.54
C ASP A 34 11.01 -44.36 -23.43
N ASN A 35 10.61 -45.19 -24.40
CA ASN A 35 11.49 -45.97 -25.27
C ASN A 35 11.60 -45.44 -26.71
N GLN A 36 11.09 -44.25 -26.99
CA GLN A 36 11.18 -43.60 -28.30
C GLN A 36 11.65 -42.16 -28.17
N ASP A 37 12.36 -41.67 -29.19
CA ASP A 37 12.67 -40.24 -29.28
C ASP A 37 11.35 -39.45 -29.31
N PRO A 38 11.22 -38.39 -28.50
CA PRO A 38 10.00 -37.60 -28.47
C PRO A 38 9.72 -36.91 -29.80
N VAL A 39 8.70 -37.41 -30.49
CA VAL A 39 8.19 -36.81 -31.73
C VAL A 39 7.18 -35.73 -31.34
N TRP A 40 7.70 -34.55 -31.04
CA TRP A 40 6.88 -33.36 -30.77
C TRP A 40 6.14 -32.92 -32.02
N LYS A 41 4.82 -32.80 -31.95
CA LYS A 41 4.05 -32.18 -33.04
C LYS A 41 4.22 -30.67 -32.94
N LEU A 42 4.16 -29.99 -34.09
CA LEU A 42 4.16 -28.52 -34.12
C LEU A 42 3.06 -27.93 -33.23
N SER A 43 1.88 -28.56 -33.20
CA SER A 43 0.77 -28.19 -32.32
C SER A 43 1.12 -28.21 -30.83
N ASP A 44 1.94 -29.18 -30.41
CA ASP A 44 2.34 -29.35 -29.01
C ASP A 44 3.30 -28.23 -28.60
N LEU A 45 4.23 -27.89 -29.49
CA LEU A 45 5.17 -26.78 -29.30
C LEU A 45 4.45 -25.42 -29.26
N GLU A 46 3.47 -25.22 -30.13
CA GLU A 46 2.63 -24.01 -30.10
C GLU A 46 1.81 -23.90 -28.81
N GLU A 47 1.25 -25.01 -28.34
CA GLU A 47 0.49 -25.03 -27.11
C GLU A 47 1.38 -24.75 -25.88
N LEU A 48 2.57 -25.36 -25.82
CA LEU A 48 3.55 -25.07 -24.77
C LEU A 48 3.97 -23.59 -24.78
N ARG A 49 4.17 -23.00 -25.96
CA ARG A 49 4.47 -21.57 -26.08
C ARG A 49 3.32 -20.72 -25.53
N ARG A 50 2.07 -21.04 -25.87
CA ARG A 50 0.88 -20.32 -25.35
C ARG A 50 0.78 -20.43 -23.84
N ILE A 51 1.00 -21.63 -23.28
CA ILE A 51 1.01 -21.85 -21.83
C ILE A 51 2.08 -20.98 -21.16
N HIS A 52 3.29 -20.94 -21.73
CA HIS A 52 4.38 -20.11 -21.20
C HIS A 52 4.02 -18.61 -21.21
N GLU A 53 3.44 -18.09 -22.30
CA GLU A 53 2.99 -16.71 -22.38
C GLU A 53 1.89 -16.39 -21.37
N GLN A 54 0.93 -17.31 -21.17
CA GLN A 54 -0.14 -17.15 -20.17
C GLN A 54 0.39 -17.18 -18.74
N LEU A 55 1.30 -18.09 -18.40
CA LEU A 55 1.94 -18.14 -17.08
C LEU A 55 2.75 -16.88 -16.79
N LYS A 56 3.45 -16.33 -17.79
CA LYS A 56 4.17 -15.06 -17.65
C LYS A 56 3.21 -13.93 -17.28
N LEU A 57 2.09 -13.81 -17.98
CA LEU A 57 1.07 -12.80 -17.68
C LEU A 57 0.46 -13.00 -16.30
N LEU A 58 0.16 -14.24 -15.91
CA LEU A 58 -0.39 -14.60 -14.61
C LEU A 58 0.50 -14.11 -13.46
N PHE A 59 1.82 -14.36 -13.55
CA PHE A 59 2.75 -13.91 -12.52
C PHE A 59 2.94 -12.39 -12.50
N GLN A 60 2.89 -11.72 -13.66
CA GLN A 60 2.90 -10.26 -13.71
C GLN A 60 1.64 -9.66 -13.05
N ILE A 61 0.47 -10.25 -13.28
CA ILE A 61 -0.78 -9.85 -12.64
C ILE A 61 -0.69 -10.03 -11.12
N ARG A 62 -0.20 -11.19 -10.65
CA ARG A 62 0.05 -11.43 -9.21
C ARG A 62 0.90 -10.32 -8.60
N ASP A 63 2.04 -10.01 -9.22
CA ASP A 63 2.98 -9.03 -8.68
C ASP A 63 2.36 -7.63 -8.63
N ASN A 64 1.57 -7.26 -9.63
CA ASN A 64 0.83 -6.00 -9.64
C ASN A 64 -0.25 -5.97 -8.55
N CYS A 65 -1.00 -7.05 -8.36
CA CYS A 65 -2.01 -7.15 -7.31
C CYS A 65 -1.39 -7.02 -5.92
N VAL A 66 -0.26 -7.69 -5.66
CA VAL A 66 0.46 -7.57 -4.37
C VAL A 66 0.87 -6.13 -4.10
N LYS A 67 1.42 -5.44 -5.10
CA LYS A 67 1.78 -4.01 -4.97
C LYS A 67 0.57 -3.15 -4.65
N ILE A 68 -0.54 -3.32 -5.37
CA ILE A 68 -1.77 -2.56 -5.14
C ILE A 68 -2.29 -2.77 -3.72
N ILE A 69 -2.30 -4.01 -3.22
CA ILE A 69 -2.73 -4.32 -1.86
C ILE A 69 -1.85 -3.59 -0.84
N GLN A 70 -0.53 -3.61 -1.03
CA GLN A 70 0.42 -2.91 -0.16
C GLN A 70 0.25 -1.38 -0.21
N ASP A 71 0.07 -0.81 -1.41
CA ASP A 71 -0.14 0.63 -1.59
C ASP A 71 -1.44 1.09 -0.89
N LEU A 72 -2.51 0.31 -1.00
CA LEU A 72 -3.77 0.59 -0.31
C LEU A 72 -3.63 0.53 1.21
N GLU A 73 -2.89 -0.44 1.75
CA GLU A 73 -2.61 -0.53 3.18
C GLU A 73 -1.78 0.67 3.68
N GLN A 74 -0.80 1.12 2.90
CA GLN A 74 -0.02 2.33 3.23
C GLN A 74 -0.89 3.58 3.26
N LEU A 75 -1.78 3.75 2.27
CA LEU A 75 -2.71 4.88 2.22
C LEU A 75 -3.66 4.90 3.43
N GLN A 76 -4.23 3.74 3.80
CA GLN A 76 -5.08 3.61 4.98
C GLN A 76 -4.33 3.98 6.28
N ASN A 77 -3.09 3.50 6.43
CA ASN A 77 -2.25 3.82 7.58
C ASN A 77 -1.92 5.32 7.66
N MET A 78 -1.67 5.96 6.52
CA MET A 78 -1.42 7.40 6.45
C MET A 78 -2.66 8.20 6.86
N ASP A 79 -3.83 7.84 6.34
CA ASP A 79 -5.10 8.48 6.71
C ASP A 79 -5.42 8.32 8.20
N GLN A 80 -5.15 7.15 8.77
CA GLN A 80 -5.35 6.91 10.19
C GLN A 80 -4.40 7.74 11.05
N ARG A 81 -3.11 7.83 10.69
CA ARG A 81 -2.15 8.72 11.37
C ARG A 81 -2.57 10.19 11.29
N ASN A 82 -3.04 10.63 10.12
CA ASN A 82 -3.51 12.01 9.92
C ASN A 82 -4.74 12.33 10.79
N ARG A 83 -5.67 11.38 10.95
CA ARG A 83 -6.81 11.52 11.87
C ARG A 83 -6.36 11.67 13.32
N ILE A 84 -5.49 10.77 13.80
CA ILE A 84 -4.95 10.80 15.17
C ILE A 84 -4.22 12.14 15.46
N ASN A 85 -3.41 12.61 14.50
CA ASN A 85 -2.71 13.89 14.63
C ASN A 85 -3.68 15.06 14.74
N ARG A 86 -4.74 15.09 13.94
CA ARG A 86 -5.79 16.12 14.05
C ARG A 86 -6.46 16.05 15.41
N GLU A 87 -6.93 14.89 15.85
CA GLU A 87 -7.59 14.73 17.17
C GLU A 87 -6.68 15.19 18.31
N SER A 88 -5.40 14.84 18.25
CA SER A 88 -4.39 15.27 19.22
C SER A 88 -4.20 16.79 19.23
N GLN A 89 -4.22 17.45 18.06
CA GLN A 89 -4.18 18.91 17.97
C GLN A 89 -5.43 19.55 18.56
N HIS A 90 -6.61 19.02 18.27
CA HIS A 90 -7.86 19.52 18.86
C HIS A 90 -7.83 19.40 20.39
N GLN A 91 -7.44 18.24 20.94
CA GLN A 91 -7.33 18.04 22.39
C GLN A 91 -6.32 18.98 23.05
N ARG A 92 -5.16 19.24 22.43
CA ARG A 92 -4.20 20.25 22.92
C ARG A 92 -4.80 21.65 22.94
N SER A 93 -5.56 22.03 21.90
CA SER A 93 -6.25 23.32 21.86
C SER A 93 -7.29 23.47 22.98
N TYR A 94 -8.02 22.41 23.32
CA TYR A 94 -9.00 22.44 24.44
C TYR A 94 -8.36 22.33 25.83
N SER A 95 -7.11 21.85 25.91
CA SER A 95 -6.39 21.65 27.18
C SER A 95 -5.41 22.79 27.49
N GLN A 96 -5.32 23.84 26.67
CA GLN A 96 -4.63 25.06 27.06
C GLN A 96 -5.49 25.80 28.10
N PRO A 97 -4.99 26.02 29.33
CA PRO A 97 -5.58 27.04 30.19
C PRO A 97 -5.46 28.36 29.43
N GLU A 98 -6.51 29.19 29.42
CA GLU A 98 -6.38 30.58 29.03
C GLU A 98 -5.23 31.18 29.85
N VAL A 99 -4.07 31.35 29.20
CA VAL A 99 -2.99 32.13 29.78
C VAL A 99 -3.53 33.55 29.85
N GLN A 100 -4.04 33.92 31.02
CA GLN A 100 -4.37 35.30 31.33
C GLN A 100 -3.15 36.14 30.98
N ARG A 101 -3.25 36.91 29.90
CA ARG A 101 -2.22 37.89 29.54
C ARG A 101 -1.98 38.73 30.79
N PRO A 102 -0.74 38.88 31.28
CA PRO A 102 -0.48 39.80 32.37
C PRO A 102 -0.92 41.19 31.93
N THR A 103 -1.94 41.73 32.59
CA THR A 103 -2.37 43.11 32.41
C THR A 103 -1.19 43.98 32.83
N SER A 104 -0.42 44.48 31.85
CA SER A 104 0.69 45.40 32.13
C SER A 104 0.17 46.58 32.94
N PRO A 105 0.76 46.90 34.10
CA PRO A 105 0.41 48.10 34.84
C PRO A 105 0.77 49.32 33.97
N ARG A 106 -0.23 50.12 33.65
CA ARG A 106 -0.08 51.38 32.94
C ARG A 106 0.70 52.34 33.85
N ILE A 107 2.01 52.46 33.64
CA ILE A 107 2.86 53.41 34.36
C ILE A 107 2.38 54.82 34.03
N ARG A 108 1.71 55.49 34.98
CA ARG A 108 1.38 56.92 34.91
C ARG A 108 2.68 57.71 35.03
N SER A 109 3.19 58.24 33.92
CA SER A 109 4.19 59.29 33.94
C SER A 109 3.57 60.57 34.51
N ARG A 110 4.07 61.02 35.67
CA ARG A 110 3.75 62.32 36.27
C ARG A 110 4.51 63.38 35.49
N VAL A 111 3.81 64.16 34.68
CA VAL A 111 4.34 65.38 34.05
C VAL A 111 4.39 66.46 35.13
N TYR A 112 5.59 66.88 35.53
CA TYR A 112 5.78 68.11 36.31
C TYR A 112 5.79 69.29 35.33
N TYR A 113 4.75 70.11 35.39
CA TYR A 113 4.78 71.47 34.85
C TYR A 113 5.67 72.33 35.75
N THR A 114 6.70 72.96 35.17
CA THR A 114 7.26 74.20 35.73
C THR A 114 7.25 75.25 34.62
N CYS A 115 6.33 76.21 34.74
CA CYS A 115 6.45 77.51 34.08
C CYS A 115 7.60 78.28 34.73
N SER A 116 8.46 78.90 33.94
CA SER A 116 9.17 80.11 34.36
C SER A 116 8.95 81.17 33.30
N GLN A 117 8.45 82.30 33.77
CA GLN A 117 8.12 83.51 33.03
C GLN A 117 9.39 84.33 32.77
N ASN A 118 9.44 84.94 31.58
CA ASN A 118 10.21 86.10 31.12
C ASN A 118 11.73 86.14 31.35
#